data_AF-A0AAW2ZCL6-F1
#
_entry.id   AF-A0AAW2ZCL6-F1
#
_cell.length_a   1.000
_cell.length_b   1.000
_cell.length_c   1.000
_cell.angle_alpha   90.00
_cell.angle_beta   90.00
_cell.angle_gamma   90.00
#
_symmetry.space_group_name_H-M   'P 1'
#
loop_
_entity.id
_entity.type
_entity.pdbx_description
1 polymer ?
#
loop_
_entity_poly.entity_id
_entity_poly.type
_entity_poly.pdbx_seq_one_letter_code
_entity_poly.pdbx_strand_id
1 'polypeptide(L)'
;MKTVADIKEAIKVKEINLTPVTEKVVEIWVCDMIGEGRTDRVSELSRVVFEKTHGEPLFVNQFLQTLRVDKLLVRNGVWKWNIADIKS
;
A
#
# COMPACT_ATOMS: atom_id res chain seq x y z
N MET A 1 9.28 -13.36 -35.07
CA MET A 1 9.34 -12.81 -33.70
C MET A 1 9.39 -14.00 -32.75
N LYS A 2 10.35 -14.10 -31.83
CA LYS A 2 10.39 -15.20 -30.84
C LYS A 2 9.39 -14.92 -29.72
N THR A 3 8.69 -15.95 -29.24
CA THR A 3 7.75 -15.87 -28.13
C THR A 3 8.48 -15.94 -26.77
N VAL A 4 7.77 -15.61 -25.68
CA VAL A 4 8.30 -15.81 -24.31
C VAL A 4 8.61 -17.30 -24.05
N ALA A 5 7.86 -18.21 -24.66
CA ALA A 5 8.11 -19.65 -24.56
C ALA A 5 9.45 -20.02 -25.25
N ASP A 6 9.70 -19.53 -26.47
CA ASP A 6 10.95 -19.77 -27.21
C ASP A 6 12.20 -19.30 -26.43
N ILE A 7 12.06 -18.24 -25.63
CA ILE A 7 13.14 -17.72 -24.78
C ILE A 7 13.34 -18.63 -23.55
N LYS A 8 12.27 -19.10 -22.91
CA LYS A 8 12.36 -20.00 -21.75
C LYS A 8 13.00 -21.36 -22.08
N GLU A 9 12.85 -21.84 -23.31
CA GLU A 9 13.48 -23.09 -23.78
C GLU A 9 14.97 -22.91 -24.13
N ALA A 10 15.36 -21.73 -24.63
CA ALA A 10 16.73 -21.47 -25.08
C ALA A 10 17.70 -21.07 -23.96
N ILE A 11 17.20 -20.55 -22.84
CA ILE A 11 18.03 -20.07 -21.71
C ILE A 11 17.42 -20.46 -20.36
N LYS A 12 18.25 -20.65 -19.35
CA LYS A 12 17.81 -20.91 -17.98
C LYS A 12 17.17 -19.65 -17.38
N VAL A 13 15.85 -19.54 -17.43
CA VAL A 13 15.09 -18.43 -16.84
C VAL A 13 14.87 -18.67 -15.34
N LYS A 14 15.14 -17.65 -14.53
CA LYS A 14 14.78 -17.63 -13.11
C LYS A 14 13.49 -16.83 -12.95
N GLU A 15 12.42 -17.50 -12.56
CA GLU A 15 11.13 -16.85 -12.33
C GLU A 15 11.06 -16.25 -10.92
N ILE A 16 10.38 -15.11 -10.81
CA ILE A 16 10.01 -14.50 -9.54
C ILE A 16 8.49 -14.48 -9.48
N ASN A 17 7.92 -15.25 -8.56
CA ASN A 17 6.49 -15.29 -8.33
C ASN A 17 6.13 -14.20 -7.32
N LEU A 18 5.40 -13.18 -7.77
CA LEU A 18 4.86 -12.14 -6.91
C LEU A 18 3.50 -12.59 -6.37
N THR A 19 3.34 -12.56 -5.06
CA THR A 19 2.06 -12.85 -4.40
C THR A 19 1.24 -11.58 -4.23
N PRO A 20 -0.10 -11.68 -4.09
CA PRO A 20 -0.93 -10.55 -3.73
C PRO A 20 -0.44 -9.86 -2.46
N VAL A 21 -0.61 -8.54 -2.41
CA VAL A 21 -0.29 -7.72 -1.26
C VAL A 21 -1.28 -8.05 -0.15
N THR A 22 -0.77 -8.26 1.06
CA THR A 22 -1.60 -8.54 2.23
C THR A 22 -1.82 -7.27 3.05
N GLU A 23 -2.83 -7.26 3.91
CA GLU A 23 -3.07 -6.17 4.87
C GLU A 23 -1.82 -5.87 5.70
N LYS A 24 -1.08 -6.90 6.12
CA LYS A 24 0.17 -6.76 6.88
C LYS A 24 1.26 -6.03 6.09
N VAL A 25 1.30 -6.18 4.77
CA VAL A 25 2.23 -5.46 3.90
C VAL A 25 1.81 -4.01 3.76
N VAL A 26 0.52 -3.74 3.59
CA VAL A 26 0.00 -2.36 3.60
C VAL A 26 0.31 -1.67 4.93
N GLU A 27 0.17 -2.36 6.06
CA GLU A 27 0.53 -1.83 7.38
C GLU A 27 2.01 -1.44 7.46
N ILE A 28 2.92 -2.24 6.88
CA ILE A 28 4.35 -1.89 6.81
C ILE A 28 4.53 -0.60 5.99
N TRP A 29 3.90 -0.51 4.83
CA TRP A 29 4.02 0.68 3.98
C TRP A 29 3.48 1.94 4.66
N VAL A 30 2.37 1.82 5.38
CA VAL A 30 1.78 2.94 6.13
C VAL A 30 2.70 3.33 7.30
N CYS A 31 3.28 2.37 8.03
CA CYS A 31 4.29 2.65 9.05
C CYS A 31 5.48 3.42 8.46
N ASP A 32 6.03 2.95 7.34
CA ASP A 32 7.17 3.57 6.66
C ASP A 32 6.83 4.99 6.18
N MET A 33 5.63 5.20 5.64
CA MET A 33 5.16 6.51 5.17
C MET A 33 4.99 7.50 6.33
N ILE A 34 4.41 7.04 7.43
CA ILE A 34 4.11 7.87 8.60
C ILE A 34 5.39 8.11 9.42
N GLY A 35 6.36 7.20 9.37
CA GLY A 35 7.55 7.23 10.21
C GLY A 35 7.25 6.83 11.66
N GLU A 36 6.18 6.08 11.87
CA GLU A 36 5.74 5.56 13.17
C GLU A 36 5.72 4.03 13.11
N GLY A 37 6.01 3.38 14.23
CA GLY A 37 5.88 1.93 14.33
C GLY A 37 4.43 1.46 14.34
N ARG A 38 4.23 0.15 14.44
CA ARG A 38 2.91 -0.45 14.57
C ARG A 38 2.28 -0.01 15.90
N THR A 39 1.19 0.72 15.80
CA THR A 39 0.34 1.15 16.92
C THR A 39 -1.10 0.95 16.50
N ASP A 40 -2.03 0.83 17.46
CA ASP A 40 -3.45 0.59 17.16
C ASP A 40 -4.01 1.62 16.16
N ARG A 41 -3.58 2.88 16.28
CA ARG A 41 -3.96 3.98 15.40
C ARG A 41 -3.46 3.81 13.97
N VAL A 42 -2.22 3.33 13.80
CA VAL A 42 -1.62 3.04 12.49
C VAL A 42 -2.23 1.78 11.88
N SER A 43 -2.47 0.74 12.68
CA SER A 43 -3.13 -0.48 12.24
C SER A 43 -4.56 -0.20 11.77
N GLU A 44 -5.30 0.67 12.45
CA GLU A 44 -6.65 1.07 12.03
C GLU A 44 -6.64 1.81 10.69
N LEU A 45 -5.72 2.76 10.49
CA LEU A 45 -5.56 3.44 9.20
C LEU A 45 -5.18 2.44 8.09
N SER A 46 -4.24 1.54 8.39
CA SER A 46 -3.75 0.53 7.43
C SER A 46 -4.85 -0.40 6.97
N ARG A 47 -5.74 -0.80 7.88
CA ARG A 47 -6.92 -1.60 7.57
C ARG A 47 -7.85 -0.86 6.61
N VAL A 48 -8.14 0.42 6.86
CA VAL A 48 -9.00 1.21 5.96
C VAL A 48 -8.35 1.38 4.59
N VAL A 49 -7.05 1.64 4.53
CA VAL A 49 -6.30 1.71 3.27
C VAL A 49 -6.39 0.37 2.52
N PHE A 50 -6.16 -0.75 3.20
CA PHE A 50 -6.28 -2.08 2.59
C PHE A 50 -7.71 -2.37 2.11
N GLU A 51 -8.73 -2.10 2.91
CA GLU A 51 -10.15 -2.31 2.56
C GLU A 51 -10.56 -1.49 1.33
N LYS A 52 -10.10 -0.23 1.20
CA LYS A 52 -10.44 0.66 0.08
C LYS A 52 -9.66 0.37 -1.20
N THR A 53 -8.52 -0.33 -1.11
CA THR A 53 -7.57 -0.50 -2.24
C THR A 53 -7.31 -1.96 -2.59
N HIS A 54 -7.77 -2.89 -1.76
CA HIS A 54 -7.45 -4.33 -1.82
C HIS A 54 -5.94 -4.63 -1.88
N GLY A 55 -5.11 -3.72 -1.36
CA GLY A 55 -3.66 -3.84 -1.38
C GLY A 55 -3.01 -3.57 -2.73
N GLU A 56 -3.76 -3.15 -3.76
CA GLU A 56 -3.19 -2.82 -5.06
C GLU A 56 -2.22 -1.62 -4.95
N PRO A 57 -0.92 -1.79 -5.26
CA PRO A 57 0.11 -0.78 -4.93
C PRO A 57 -0.16 0.61 -5.51
N LEU A 58 -0.73 0.68 -6.72
CA LEU A 58 -1.10 1.95 -7.34
C LEU A 58 -2.21 2.65 -6.54
N PHE A 59 -3.25 1.90 -6.14
CA PHE A 59 -4.38 2.44 -5.41
C PHE A 59 -4.05 2.79 -3.97
N VAL A 60 -3.16 2.04 -3.31
CA VAL A 60 -2.61 2.44 -2.00
C VAL A 60 -2.00 3.84 -2.07
N ASN A 61 -1.12 4.06 -3.05
CA ASN A 61 -0.47 5.35 -3.24
C ASN A 61 -1.46 6.47 -3.58
N GLN A 62 -2.37 6.22 -4.53
CA GLN A 62 -3.38 7.20 -4.93
C GLN A 62 -4.31 7.56 -3.76
N PHE A 63 -4.78 6.57 -3.02
CA PHE A 63 -5.67 6.79 -1.89
C PHE A 63 -4.99 7.64 -0.81
N LEU A 64 -3.76 7.31 -0.41
CA LEU A 64 -2.99 8.09 0.57
C LEU A 64 -2.73 9.53 0.09
N GLN A 65 -2.50 9.73 -1.21
CA GLN A 65 -2.38 11.07 -1.80
C GLN A 65 -3.69 11.84 -1.73
N THR A 66 -4.82 11.20 -2.04
CA THR A 66 -6.17 11.80 -1.92
C THR A 66 -6.44 12.25 -0.48
N LEU A 67 -6.16 11.40 0.51
CA LEU A 67 -6.33 11.77 1.93
C LEU A 67 -5.51 13.02 2.30
N ARG A 68 -4.31 13.17 1.73
CA ARG A 68 -3.48 14.36 1.96
C ARG A 68 -4.06 15.60 1.27
N VAL A 69 -4.49 15.48 0.02
CA VAL A 69 -5.08 16.59 -0.75
C VAL A 69 -6.36 17.10 -0.08
N ASP A 70 -7.18 16.17 0.40
CA ASP A 70 -8.45 16.46 1.08
C ASP A 70 -8.28 16.86 2.55
N LYS A 71 -7.03 16.94 3.03
CA LYS A 71 -6.66 17.29 4.41
C LYS A 71 -7.21 16.34 5.48
N LEU A 72 -7.47 15.09 5.10
CA LEU A 72 -7.84 14.00 6.00
C LEU A 72 -6.61 13.32 6.63
N LEU A 73 -5.43 13.47 6.00
CA LEU A 73 -4.13 13.03 6.50
C LEU A 73 -3.13 14.19 6.43
N VAL A 74 -2.84 14.80 7.58
CA VAL A 74 -2.06 16.06 7.67
C VAL A 74 -0.86 15.88 8.61
N ARG A 75 0.28 16.51 8.28
CA ARG A 75 1.47 16.51 9.13
C ARG A 75 1.75 17.91 9.68
N ASN A 76 1.47 18.11 10.97
CA ASN A 76 1.78 19.33 11.72
C ASN A 76 2.69 18.96 12.90
N GLY A 77 3.97 18.68 12.62
CA GLY A 77 4.91 18.05 13.55
C GLY A 77 4.73 16.54 13.62
N VAL A 78 3.53 16.09 13.99
CA VAL A 78 3.09 14.69 13.96
C VAL A 78 2.01 14.48 12.90
N TRP A 79 1.86 13.25 12.42
CA TRP A 79 0.75 12.91 11.54
C TRP A 79 -0.57 12.92 12.31
N LYS A 80 -1.61 13.48 11.70
CA LYS A 80 -2.96 13.63 12.24
C LYS A 80 -3.97 13.15 11.21
N TRP A 81 -4.92 12.33 11.66
CA TRP A 81 -6.04 11.82 10.89
C TRP A 81 -7.18 11.44 11.84
N ASN A 82 -8.38 11.30 11.29
CA ASN A 82 -9.55 10.77 11.97
C ASN A 82 -10.16 9.68 11.10
N ILE A 83 -10.29 8.47 11.65
CA ILE A 83 -10.78 7.32 10.89
C ILE A 83 -12.25 7.46 10.50
N ALA A 84 -13.06 8.15 11.30
CA ALA A 84 -14.46 8.40 10.96
C ALA A 84 -14.57 9.21 9.65
N ASP A 85 -13.73 10.22 9.48
CA ASP A 85 -13.74 11.10 8.31
C ASP A 85 -13.21 10.39 7.05
N ILE A 86 -12.29 9.43 7.21
CA ILE A 86 -11.71 8.63 6.11
C ILE A 86 -12.67 7.54 5.63
N LYS A 87 -13.53 7.03 6.52
CA LYS A 87 -14.49 5.96 6.19
C LYS A 87 -15.74 6.46 5.47
N SER A 88 -16.10 7.74 5.63
CA SER A 88 -17.26 8.38 5.00
C SER A 88 -17.25 8.28 3.47
#